data_AF-A0A066RSZ2-F1
#
_entry.id   AF-A0A066RSZ2-F1
#
_cell.length_a   1.000
_cell.length_b   1.000
_cell.length_c   1.000
_cell.angle_alpha   90.00
_cell.angle_beta   90.00
_cell.angle_gamma   90.00
#
_symmetry.space_group_name_H-M   'P 1'
#
loop_
_entity.id
_entity.type
_entity.pdbx_description
1 polymer ?
#
loop_
_entity_poly.entity_id
_entity_poly.type
_entity_poly.pdbx_seq_one_letter_code
_entity_poly.pdbx_strand_id
1 'polypeptide(L)'
;MSDKPTVFEITLAWKENGVIQSNPNPILMDFCPRVGDVINLDGYYQEVISVEYKSTQSIWPTVYVNVIGDANAHETWVASKLSESNPKFFWV
;
A
#
# COMPACT_ATOMS: atom_id res chain seq x y z
N MET A 1 10.98 17.23 25.17
CA MET A 1 9.86 16.97 24.25
C MET A 1 9.44 15.54 24.47
N SER A 2 8.15 15.23 24.48
CA SER A 2 7.67 13.86 24.72
C SER A 2 7.99 13.01 23.50
N ASP A 3 8.92 12.05 23.62
CA ASP A 3 9.39 11.11 22.57
C ASP A 3 8.35 10.06 22.18
N LYS A 4 7.06 10.43 22.13
CA LYS A 4 6.02 9.50 21.71
C LYS A 4 6.01 9.42 20.19
N PRO A 5 6.04 8.22 19.59
CA PRO A 5 5.95 8.07 18.16
C PRO A 5 4.62 8.64 17.64
N THR A 6 4.67 9.33 16.51
CA THR A 6 3.46 9.77 15.81
C THR A 6 2.71 8.54 15.32
N VAL A 7 1.44 8.40 15.72
CA VAL A 7 0.57 7.32 15.25
C VAL A 7 -0.33 7.88 14.16
N PHE A 8 -0.33 7.23 12.99
CA PHE A 8 -1.22 7.50 11.87
C PHE A 8 -2.44 6.60 11.95
N GLU A 9 -3.62 7.18 11.77
CA GLU A 9 -4.89 6.46 11.60
C GLU A 9 -5.13 6.27 10.11
N ILE A 10 -4.78 5.12 9.55
CA ILE A 10 -4.82 4.91 8.09
C ILE A 10 -6.16 4.30 7.68
N THR A 11 -6.91 5.02 6.85
CA THR A 11 -8.04 4.43 6.13
C THR A 11 -7.52 3.68 4.92
N LEU A 12 -7.62 2.37 4.92
CA LEU A 12 -7.22 1.55 3.78
C LEU A 12 -8.38 1.42 2.78
N ALA A 13 -8.15 1.71 1.51
CA ALA A 13 -9.15 1.62 0.45
C ALA A 13 -8.67 0.77 -0.72
N TRP A 14 -9.51 -0.11 -1.25
CA TRP A 14 -9.21 -1.00 -2.37
C TRP A 14 -10.35 -1.02 -3.38
N LYS A 15 -10.10 -1.52 -4.58
CA LYS A 15 -11.14 -1.71 -5.60
C LYS A 15 -11.64 -3.14 -5.55
N GLU A 16 -12.95 -3.31 -5.44
CA GLU A 16 -13.64 -4.60 -5.50
C GLU A 16 -14.84 -4.49 -6.43
N ASN A 17 -14.94 -5.38 -7.42
CA ASN A 17 -16.03 -5.41 -8.40
C ASN A 17 -16.31 -4.06 -9.10
N GLY A 18 -15.26 -3.28 -9.36
CA GLY A 18 -15.38 -1.97 -10.03
C GLY A 18 -15.61 -0.79 -9.08
N VAL A 19 -15.89 -1.04 -7.80
CA VAL A 19 -16.23 -0.02 -6.80
C VAL A 19 -15.10 0.11 -5.78
N ILE A 20 -14.83 1.34 -5.32
CA ILE A 20 -13.87 1.57 -4.24
C ILE A 20 -14.55 1.21 -2.91
N GLN A 21 -13.96 0.24 -2.22
CA GLN A 21 -14.27 -0.11 -0.84
C GLN A 21 -13.22 0.52 0.08
N SER A 22 -13.58 0.71 1.35
CA SER A 22 -12.66 1.16 2.38
C SER A 22 -12.90 0.43 3.69
N ASN A 23 -11.84 0.13 4.42
CA ASN A 23 -11.94 -0.43 5.75
C ASN A 23 -12.66 0.58 6.66
N PRO A 24 -13.80 0.21 7.28
CA PRO A 24 -14.52 1.11 8.18
C PRO A 24 -13.71 1.43 9.45
N ASN A 25 -12.73 0.60 9.79
CA ASN A 25 -11.86 0.78 10.95
C ASN A 25 -10.44 1.17 10.48
N PRO A 26 -9.94 2.35 10.84
CA PRO A 26 -8.57 2.75 10.52
C PRO A 26 -7.53 1.82 11.12
N ILE A 27 -6.43 1.61 10.40
CA ILE A 27 -5.27 0.85 10.85
C ILE A 27 -4.31 1.83 11.52
N LEU A 28 -3.87 1.49 12.74
CA LEU A 28 -2.88 2.30 13.43
C LEU A 28 -1.47 1.87 13.01
N MET A 29 -0.69 2.83 12.51
CA MET A 29 0.71 2.60 12.14
C MET A 29 1.59 3.73 12.69
N ASP A 30 2.83 3.44 13.04
CA ASP A 30 3.83 4.42 13.47
C ASP A 30 4.54 5.10 12.27
N PHE A 31 4.11 4.78 11.05
CA PHE A 31 4.50 5.45 9.81
C PHE A 31 3.30 5.52 8.84
N CYS A 32 3.36 6.46 7.90
CA CYS A 32 2.46 6.47 6.75
C CYS A 32 3.14 5.77 5.56
N PRO A 33 2.53 4.72 4.96
CA PRO A 33 3.01 4.13 3.73
C PRO A 33 3.11 5.16 2.60
N ARG A 34 3.99 4.89 1.64
CA ARG A 34 4.23 5.71 0.43
C ARG A 34 3.80 4.95 -0.80
N VAL A 35 3.54 5.68 -1.88
CA VAL A 35 3.26 5.08 -3.20
C VAL A 35 4.40 4.18 -3.63
N GLY A 36 4.06 2.96 -4.04
CA GLY A 36 4.99 1.89 -4.41
C GLY A 36 5.40 0.98 -3.26
N ASP A 37 5.10 1.31 -2.00
CA ASP A 37 5.33 0.41 -0.88
C ASP A 37 4.43 -0.83 -1.02
N VAL A 38 4.95 -1.99 -0.61
CA VAL A 38 4.15 -3.20 -0.41
C VAL A 38 4.02 -3.43 1.08
N ILE A 39 2.78 -3.45 1.56
CA ILE A 39 2.45 -3.69 2.96
C ILE A 39 1.81 -5.08 3.12
N ASN A 40 2.15 -5.78 4.20
CA ASN A 40 1.51 -7.03 4.60
C ASN A 40 0.58 -6.75 5.78
N LEU A 41 -0.70 -7.02 5.60
CA LEU A 41 -1.73 -6.88 6.62
C LEU A 41 -2.48 -8.21 6.76
N ASP A 42 -2.37 -8.83 7.93
CA ASP A 42 -3.03 -10.11 8.26
C ASP A 42 -2.79 -11.23 7.22
N GLY A 43 -1.56 -11.30 6.68
CA GLY A 43 -1.18 -12.30 5.68
C GLY A 43 -1.53 -11.95 4.24
N TYR A 44 -2.16 -10.80 4.00
CA TYR A 44 -2.45 -10.28 2.67
C TYR A 44 -1.52 -9.12 2.30
N TYR A 45 -0.88 -9.25 1.13
CA TYR A 45 0.02 -8.27 0.56
C TYR A 45 -0.74 -7.29 -0.32
N GLN A 46 -0.37 -6.01 -0.22
CA GLN A 46 -1.06 -4.90 -0.87
C GLN A 46 -0.04 -3.87 -1.35
N GLU A 47 -0.13 -3.47 -2.61
CA GLU A 47 0.71 -2.41 -3.19
C GLU A 47 0.02 -1.06 -3.02
N VAL A 48 0.73 -0.07 -2.49
CA VAL A 48 0.21 1.28 -2.31
C VAL A 48 0.26 2.05 -3.62
N ILE A 49 -0.91 2.52 -4.07
CA ILE A 49 -1.09 3.21 -5.35
C ILE A 49 -1.21 4.73 -5.16
N SER A 50 -1.87 5.17 -4.09
CA SER A 50 -2.03 6.59 -3.77
C SER A 50 -2.19 6.79 -2.27
N VAL A 51 -1.78 7.96 -1.79
CA VAL A 51 -1.94 8.40 -0.41
C VAL A 51 -2.55 9.79 -0.42
N GLU A 52 -3.74 9.93 0.14
CA GLU A 52 -4.47 11.19 0.19
C GLU A 52 -4.61 11.69 1.63
N TYR A 53 -4.39 12.98 1.81
CA TYR A 53 -4.54 13.65 3.10
C TYR A 53 -5.70 14.63 3.01
N LYS A 54 -6.53 14.66 4.06
CA LYS A 54 -7.54 15.72 4.18
C LYS A 54 -6.84 17.00 4.61
N SER A 55 -7.21 18.12 4.01
CA SER A 55 -6.64 19.44 4.33
C SER A 55 -6.80 19.82 5.80
N THR A 56 -7.74 19.21 6.51
CA THR A 56 -8.02 19.44 7.94
C THR A 56 -7.41 18.40 8.88
N GLN A 57 -6.78 17.33 8.36
CA GLN A 57 -6.25 16.21 9.17
C GLN A 57 -4.93 15.68 8.60
N SER A 58 -3.81 15.92 9.29
CA SER A 58 -2.47 15.52 8.84
C SER A 58 -2.14 14.05 9.13
N ILE A 59 -2.78 13.46 10.15
CA ILE A 59 -2.44 12.13 10.69
C ILE A 59 -3.49 11.05 10.35
N TRP A 60 -4.48 11.39 9.52
CA TRP A 60 -5.53 10.45 9.09
C TRP A 60 -5.59 10.35 7.55
N PRO A 61 -4.59 9.74 6.91
CA PRO A 61 -4.60 9.58 5.45
C PRO A 61 -5.53 8.46 5.00
N THR A 62 -6.00 8.57 3.76
CA THR A 62 -6.57 7.45 3.01
C THR A 62 -5.49 6.87 2.11
N VAL A 63 -5.20 5.59 2.27
CA VAL A 63 -4.22 4.84 1.47
C VAL A 63 -4.98 3.94 0.51
N TYR A 64 -4.85 4.23 -0.78
CA TYR A 64 -5.44 3.43 -1.84
C TYR A 64 -4.47 2.35 -2.26
N VAL A 65 -4.93 1.10 -2.26
CA VAL A 65 -4.10 -0.06 -2.53
C VAL A 65 -4.65 -0.92 -3.64
N ASN A 66 -3.75 -1.61 -4.32
CA ASN A 66 -4.05 -2.76 -5.14
C ASN A 66 -3.79 -4.03 -4.30
N VAL A 67 -4.79 -4.88 -4.16
CA VAL A 67 -4.65 -6.13 -3.38
C VAL A 67 -3.92 -7.16 -4.24
N ILE A 68 -2.76 -7.62 -3.76
CA ILE A 68 -1.96 -8.63 -4.44
C ILE A 68 -2.49 -10.03 -4.09
N GLY A 69 -2.75 -10.27 -2.81
CA GLY A 69 -3.25 -11.56 -2.32
C GLY A 69 -2.39 -12.13 -1.19
N ASP A 70 -2.37 -13.44 -1.06
CA ASP A 70 -1.57 -14.15 -0.06
C ASP A 70 -0.07 -14.19 -0.41
N ALA A 71 0.72 -14.92 0.39
CA ALA A 71 2.16 -15.08 0.17
C ALA A 71 2.52 -15.67 -1.20
N ASN A 72 1.75 -16.64 -1.70
CA ASN A 72 2.03 -17.27 -3.01
C ASN A 72 1.73 -16.32 -4.17
N ALA A 73 0.64 -15.56 -4.06
CA ALA A 73 0.30 -14.50 -5.01
C ALA A 73 1.37 -13.41 -5.02
N HIS A 74 1.87 -13.03 -3.84
CA HIS A 74 2.95 -12.05 -3.71
C HIS A 74 4.26 -12.52 -4.35
N GLU A 75 4.69 -13.76 -4.13
CA GLU A 75 5.89 -14.30 -4.81
C GLU A 75 5.77 -14.27 -6.33
N THR A 76 4.59 -14.64 -6.86
CA THR A 76 4.30 -14.59 -8.29
C THR A 76 4.37 -13.15 -8.83
N TRP A 77 3.80 -12.20 -8.09
CA TRP A 77 3.84 -10.78 -8.43
C TRP A 77 5.27 -10.21 -8.41
N VAL A 78 6.09 -10.55 -7.40
CA VAL A 78 7.50 -10.13 -7.34
C VAL A 78 8.28 -10.66 -8.54
N ALA A 79 8.10 -11.93 -8.87
CA ALA A 79 8.74 -12.54 -10.04
C ALA A 79 8.37 -11.81 -11.35
N SER A 80 7.10 -11.42 -11.50
CA SER A 80 6.66 -10.65 -12.68
C SER A 80 7.33 -9.28 -12.74
N LYS A 81 7.37 -8.52 -11.64
CA LYS A 81 8.04 -7.22 -11.57
C LYS A 81 9.53 -7.29 -11.92
N LEU A 82 10.24 -8.29 -11.40
CA LEU A 82 11.66 -8.50 -11.70
C LEU A 82 11.88 -8.84 -13.18
N SER A 83 10.98 -9.63 -13.78
CA SER A 83 11.05 -9.98 -15.20
C SER A 83 10.75 -8.81 -16.15
N GLU A 84 9.81 -7.94 -15.77
CA GLU A 84 9.44 -6.73 -16.52
C GLU A 84 10.55 -5.67 -16.44
N SER A 85 11.24 -5.58 -15.29
CA SER A 85 12.33 -4.65 -15.05
C SER A 85 13.66 -5.03 -15.70
N ASN A 86 13.71 -6.13 -16.46
CA ASN A 86 14.91 -6.53 -17.19
C ASN A 86 15.01 -5.67 -18.47
N PRO A 87 15.86 -4.62 -18.53
CA PRO A 87 16.03 -3.88 -19.76
C PRO A 87 16.52 -4.88 -20.81
N LYS A 88 15.78 -5.01 -21.92
CA LYS A 88 16.32 -5.67 -23.10
C LYS A 88 17.57 -4.87 -23.49
N PHE A 89 18.74 -5.34 -23.09
CA PHE A 89 20.00 -4.82 -23.58
C PHE A 89 20.05 -5.16 -25.07
N PHE A 90 19.59 -4.21 -25.89
CA PHE A 90 19.88 -4.23 -27.31
C PHE A 90 21.35 -3.86 -27.43
N TRP A 91 22.19 -4.86 -27.66
CA TRP A 91 23.54 -4.62 -28.19
C TRP A 91 23.36 -4.01 -29.58
N VAL A 92 23.64 -2.71 -29.70
CA VAL A 92 23.76 -1.99 -30.97
C VAL A 92 25.20 -2.10 -31.46
#